data_AF-A0A428YNJ8-F1
#
_entry.id   AF-A0A428YNJ8-F1
#
_cell.length_a   1.000
_cell.length_b   1.000
_cell.length_c   1.000
_cell.angle_alpha   90.00
_cell.angle_beta   90.00
_cell.angle_gamma   90.00
#
_symmetry.space_group_name_H-M   'P 1'
#
loop_
_entity.id
_entity.type
_entity.pdbx_description
1 polymer ?
#
loop_
_entity_poly.entity_id
_entity_poly.type
_entity_poly.pdbx_seq_one_letter_code
_entity_poly.pdbx_strand_id
1 'polypeptide(L)'
;MTNLIPAPSYYKYFNKTYKITEDSEGNLYGHVLNLRTGEFDLATDLIHRILYDVHADIDEINEAEFIDATERERARYLVGDGPIFALYDTIQGIIDQAEREGRNRLEPHENALMTQLRKQTFKMWEEESARRAAGEEPQNTFRSTLPPKREASE
;
A
#
# COMPACT_ATOMS: atom_id res chain seq x y z
N MET A 1 -29.04 -12.26 -0.65
CA MET A 1 -28.41 -12.26 0.69
C MET A 1 -27.71 -10.93 0.79
N THR A 2 -28.02 -10.12 1.80
CA THR A 2 -27.37 -8.82 1.98
C THR A 2 -25.94 -9.08 2.43
N ASN A 3 -24.93 -8.69 1.65
CA ASN A 3 -23.54 -8.77 2.08
C ASN A 3 -23.39 -7.92 3.36
N LEU A 4 -22.98 -8.58 4.46
CA LEU A 4 -22.76 -7.91 5.75
C LEU A 4 -21.43 -7.15 5.83
N ILE A 5 -20.59 -7.25 4.80
CA ILE A 5 -19.27 -6.63 4.73
C ILE A 5 -19.41 -5.41 3.81
N PRO A 6 -19.24 -4.17 4.32
CA PRO A 6 -19.15 -3.00 3.47
C PRO A 6 -17.99 -3.15 2.48
N ALA A 7 -18.26 -2.94 1.19
CA ALA A 7 -17.25 -2.93 0.15
C ALA A 7 -17.22 -1.55 -0.54
N PRO A 8 -16.03 -0.93 -0.75
CA PRO A 8 -14.74 -1.44 -0.33
C PRO A 8 -14.53 -1.35 1.20
N SER A 9 -13.82 -2.33 1.76
CA SER A 9 -13.31 -2.31 3.13
C SER A 9 -11.80 -2.51 3.14
N TYR A 10 -11.13 -1.88 4.10
CA TYR A 10 -9.68 -1.76 4.14
C TYR A 10 -9.12 -2.23 5.47
N TYR A 11 -7.97 -2.91 5.40
CA TYR A 11 -7.34 -3.52 6.56
C TYR A 11 -5.83 -3.32 6.54
N LYS A 12 -5.25 -3.12 7.71
CA LYS A 12 -3.84 -3.41 7.96
C LYS A 12 -3.74 -4.88 8.32
N TYR A 13 -2.87 -5.61 7.63
CA TYR A 13 -2.65 -7.04 7.82
C TYR A 13 -1.14 -7.27 7.98
N PHE A 14 -0.67 -7.34 9.22
CA PHE A 14 0.76 -7.27 9.55
C PHE A 14 1.44 -6.07 8.86
N ASN A 15 2.57 -6.28 8.18
CA ASN A 15 3.28 -5.26 7.42
C ASN A 15 2.72 -5.03 6.01
N LYS A 16 1.49 -5.48 5.72
CA LYS A 16 0.81 -5.32 4.43
C LYS A 16 -0.50 -4.61 4.62
N THR A 17 -1.03 -4.09 3.52
CA THR A 17 -2.40 -3.61 3.45
C THR A 17 -3.24 -4.58 2.63
N TYR A 18 -4.51 -4.68 2.98
CA TYR A 18 -5.47 -5.57 2.34
C TYR A 18 -6.76 -4.79 2.08
N LYS A 19 -7.39 -5.03 0.93
CA LYS A 19 -8.70 -4.46 0.61
C LYS A 19 -9.65 -5.54 0.12
N ILE A 20 -10.92 -5.44 0.50
CA ILE A 20 -12.01 -6.24 -0.04
C ILE A 20 -12.80 -5.35 -0.98
N THR A 21 -13.06 -5.83 -2.19
CA THR A 21 -13.89 -5.17 -3.20
C THR A 21 -15.06 -6.06 -3.59
N GLU A 22 -16.12 -5.50 -4.13
CA GLU A 22 -17.29 -6.22 -4.63
C GLU A 22 -17.45 -5.97 -6.13
N ASP A 23 -17.80 -7.01 -6.90
CA ASP A 23 -18.19 -6.86 -8.31
C ASP A 23 -19.69 -6.54 -8.47
N SER A 24 -20.15 -6.38 -9.72
CA SER A 24 -21.56 -6.07 -10.00
C SER A 24 -22.55 -7.18 -9.65
N GLU A 25 -22.06 -8.40 -9.40
CA GLU A 25 -22.88 -9.56 -9.02
C GLU A 25 -22.91 -9.77 -7.49
N GLY A 26 -22.15 -8.97 -6.73
CA GLY A 26 -22.04 -9.09 -5.28
C GLY A 26 -20.96 -10.07 -4.82
N ASN A 27 -20.07 -10.53 -5.71
CA ASN A 27 -18.96 -11.40 -5.33
C ASN A 27 -17.84 -10.55 -4.70
N LEU A 28 -17.32 -11.01 -3.56
CA LEU A 28 -16.23 -10.34 -2.86
C LEU A 28 -14.86 -10.85 -3.34
N TYR A 29 -13.94 -9.92 -3.52
CA TYR A 29 -12.56 -10.19 -3.91
C TYR A 29 -11.60 -9.53 -2.94
N GLY A 30 -10.61 -10.30 -2.52
CA GLY A 30 -9.55 -9.86 -1.63
C GLY A 30 -8.32 -9.45 -2.40
N HIS A 31 -7.66 -8.37 -2.00
CA HIS A 31 -6.44 -7.89 -2.65
C HIS A 31 -5.40 -7.52 -1.61
N VAL A 32 -4.20 -8.10 -1.71
CA VAL A 32 -3.10 -7.90 -0.75
C VAL A 32 -1.93 -7.17 -1.40
N LEU A 33 -1.34 -6.20 -0.69
CA LEU A 33 -0.15 -5.51 -1.17
C LEU A 33 1.04 -6.47 -1.32
N ASN A 34 1.54 -6.59 -2.55
CA ASN A 34 2.76 -7.30 -2.89
C ASN A 34 3.94 -6.33 -2.97
N LEU A 35 4.72 -6.25 -1.90
CA LEU A 35 5.91 -5.42 -1.80
C LEU A 35 7.10 -5.89 -2.67
N ARG A 36 6.93 -6.92 -3.50
CA ARG A 36 7.91 -7.29 -4.54
C ARG A 36 7.63 -6.60 -5.87
N THR A 37 6.35 -6.44 -6.20
CA THR A 37 5.89 -5.81 -7.44
C THR A 37 5.39 -4.39 -7.21
N GLY A 38 5.10 -4.02 -5.97
CA GLY A 38 4.40 -2.79 -5.64
C GLY A 38 2.91 -2.84 -5.92
N GLU A 39 2.38 -3.92 -6.49
CA GLU A 39 0.98 -4.05 -6.90
C GLU A 39 0.13 -4.75 -5.84
N PHE A 40 -1.19 -4.80 -6.08
CA PHE A 40 -2.10 -5.59 -5.27
C PHE A 40 -2.39 -6.92 -5.97
N ASP A 41 -2.03 -8.03 -5.34
CA ASP A 41 -2.33 -9.37 -5.86
C ASP A 41 -3.71 -9.83 -5.37
N LEU A 42 -4.41 -10.60 -6.21
CA LEU A 42 -5.65 -11.27 -5.81
C LEU A 42 -5.35 -12.30 -4.71
N ALA A 43 -6.06 -12.19 -3.60
CA ALA A 43 -5.91 -13.01 -2.40
C ALA A 43 -7.27 -13.20 -1.70
N THR A 44 -8.29 -13.60 -2.48
CA THR A 44 -9.65 -13.86 -1.98
C THR A 44 -9.71 -14.98 -0.94
N ASP A 45 -8.77 -15.93 -0.99
CA ASP A 45 -8.60 -16.99 0.00
C ASP A 45 -8.29 -16.44 1.42
N LEU A 46 -7.76 -15.23 1.52
CA LEU A 46 -7.48 -14.58 2.81
C LEU A 46 -8.70 -13.90 3.45
N ILE A 47 -9.83 -13.71 2.75
CA ILE A 47 -10.99 -12.95 3.28
C ILE A 47 -11.46 -13.52 4.61
N HIS A 48 -11.61 -14.84 4.71
CA HIS A 48 -12.05 -15.48 5.94
C HIS A 48 -11.09 -15.23 7.11
N ARG A 49 -9.77 -15.23 6.84
CA ARG A 49 -8.77 -14.92 7.85
C ARG A 49 -8.86 -13.46 8.28
N ILE A 50 -8.96 -12.54 7.32
CA ILE A 50 -9.04 -11.10 7.59
C ILE A 50 -10.24 -10.76 8.48
N LEU A 51 -11.38 -11.41 8.28
CA LEU A 51 -12.61 -11.09 9.01
C LEU A 51 -12.75 -11.76 10.37
N TYR A 52 -12.12 -12.93 10.57
CA TYR A 52 -12.45 -13.80 11.71
C TYR A 52 -11.26 -14.23 12.56
N ASP A 53 -10.02 -13.96 12.14
CA ASP A 53 -8.83 -14.34 12.91
C ASP A 53 -8.56 -13.35 14.05
N VAL A 54 -9.01 -13.69 15.27
CA VAL A 54 -8.83 -12.88 16.49
C VAL A 54 -7.41 -12.88 17.05
N HIS A 55 -6.50 -13.69 16.50
CA HIS A 55 -5.11 -13.81 16.98
C HIS A 55 -4.08 -13.18 16.04
N ALA A 56 -4.51 -12.74 14.85
CA ALA A 56 -3.64 -12.08 13.90
C ALA A 56 -3.58 -10.56 14.14
N ASP A 57 -2.46 -9.96 13.76
CA ASP A 57 -2.26 -8.50 13.76
C ASP A 57 -3.03 -7.88 12.58
N ILE A 58 -4.34 -7.68 12.78
CA ILE A 58 -5.29 -7.22 11.77
C ILE A 58 -6.15 -6.09 12.34
N ASP A 59 -6.09 -4.92 11.71
CA ASP A 59 -6.91 -3.77 12.06
C ASP A 59 -7.76 -3.37 10.84
N GLU A 60 -9.07 -3.18 11.05
CA GLU A 60 -9.90 -2.46 10.08
C GLU A 60 -9.54 -0.97 10.14
N ILE A 61 -9.30 -0.37 8.97
CA ILE A 61 -8.85 1.01 8.83
C ILE A 61 -9.68 1.73 7.78
N ASN A 62 -9.72 3.06 7.84
CA ASN A 62 -10.37 3.83 6.79
C ASN A 62 -9.50 3.94 5.53
N GLU A 63 -10.07 4.44 4.43
CA GLU A 63 -9.37 4.58 3.15
C GLU A 63 -8.11 5.46 3.23
N ALA A 64 -8.16 6.56 4.00
CA ALA A 64 -7.01 7.46 4.13
C ALA A 64 -5.86 6.78 4.89
N GLU A 65 -6.17 6.03 5.95
CA GLU A 65 -5.20 5.20 6.69
C GLU A 65 -4.64 4.06 5.82
N PHE A 66 -5.48 3.46 4.97
CA PHE A 66 -5.06 2.43 4.02
C PHE A 66 -4.06 2.97 2.99
N ILE A 67 -4.35 4.12 2.39
CA ILE A 67 -3.43 4.79 1.46
C ILE A 67 -2.12 5.12 2.18
N ASP A 68 -2.20 5.71 3.37
CA ASP A 68 -1.03 6.09 4.16
C ASP A 68 -0.14 4.88 4.46
N ALA A 69 -0.74 3.81 4.98
CA ALA A 69 -0.04 2.58 5.31
C ALA A 69 0.53 1.91 4.06
N THR A 70 -0.19 1.90 2.93
CA THR A 70 0.28 1.30 1.67
C THR A 70 1.53 2.00 1.18
N GLU A 71 1.49 3.33 1.08
CA GLU A 71 2.62 4.11 0.56
C GLU A 71 3.81 4.10 1.51
N ARG A 72 3.59 4.04 2.83
CA ARG A 72 4.66 3.86 3.80
C ARG A 72 5.40 2.54 3.61
N GLU A 73 4.69 1.43 3.38
CA GLU A 73 5.36 0.15 3.13
C GLU A 73 6.03 0.10 1.76
N ARG A 74 5.41 0.68 0.72
CA ARG A 74 6.03 0.79 -0.62
C ARG A 74 7.33 1.59 -0.54
N ALA A 75 7.34 2.78 0.06
CA ALA A 75 8.54 3.59 0.25
C ALA A 75 9.62 2.88 1.08
N ARG A 76 9.22 2.04 2.04
CA ARG A 76 10.15 1.27 2.88
C ARG A 76 10.84 0.13 2.13
N TYR A 77 10.12 -0.57 1.24
CA TYR A 77 10.61 -1.82 0.64
C TYR A 77 10.90 -1.73 -0.86
N LEU A 78 10.48 -0.67 -1.54
CA LEU A 78 10.76 -0.46 -2.95
C LEU A 78 11.76 0.68 -3.09
N VAL A 79 12.81 0.42 -3.85
CA VAL A 79 13.83 1.41 -4.20
C VAL A 79 13.94 1.49 -5.72
N GLY A 80 14.04 2.69 -6.25
CA GLY A 80 13.94 2.90 -7.68
C GLY A 80 14.10 4.35 -8.08
N ASP A 81 13.92 4.58 -9.38
CA ASP A 81 13.96 5.86 -10.05
C ASP A 81 12.62 6.13 -10.74
N GLY A 82 12.28 7.41 -10.85
CA GLY A 82 11.08 7.88 -11.53
C GLY A 82 10.20 8.77 -10.67
N PRO A 83 9.08 9.26 -11.23
CA PRO A 83 8.23 10.24 -10.57
C PRO A 83 7.71 9.81 -9.20
N ILE A 84 7.39 8.52 -8.99
CA ILE A 84 6.92 8.01 -7.68
C ILE A 84 8.03 8.15 -6.63
N PHE A 85 9.24 7.71 -6.98
CA PHE A 85 10.38 7.68 -6.06
C PHE A 85 10.86 9.08 -5.70
N ALA A 86 10.79 10.04 -6.63
CA ALA A 86 11.05 11.45 -6.32
C ALA A 86 10.10 12.02 -5.25
N LEU A 87 8.83 11.59 -5.24
CA LEU A 87 7.89 11.98 -4.19
C LEU A 87 8.17 11.26 -2.86
N TYR A 88 8.61 10.00 -2.89
CA TYR A 88 9.08 9.33 -1.67
C TYR A 88 10.32 10.00 -1.08
N ASP A 89 11.28 10.42 -1.91
CA ASP A 89 12.45 11.19 -1.47
C ASP A 89 12.04 12.54 -0.86
N THR A 90 11.02 13.19 -1.42
CA THR A 90 10.47 14.42 -0.86
C THR A 90 9.85 14.18 0.52
N ILE A 91 9.06 13.10 0.67
CA ILE A 91 8.50 12.71 1.97
C ILE A 91 9.61 12.42 2.98
N GLN A 92 10.64 11.66 2.57
CA GLN A 92 11.77 11.35 3.44
C GLN A 92 12.52 12.62 3.85
N GLY A 93 12.70 13.58 2.93
CA GLY A 93 13.32 14.86 3.23
C GLY A 93 12.57 15.68 4.27
N ILE A 94 11.23 15.64 4.29
CA ILE A 94 10.41 16.27 5.33
C ILE A 94 10.66 15.61 6.69
N ILE A 95 10.69 14.29 6.75
CA ILE A 95 10.93 13.51 7.97
C ILE A 95 12.34 13.80 8.51
N ASP A 96 13.36 13.69 7.64
CA ASP A 96 14.75 13.93 8.01
C ASP A 96 14.95 15.36 8.52
N GLN A 97 14.25 16.34 7.95
CA GLN A 97 14.35 17.74 8.39
C GLN A 97 13.81 17.90 9.82
N ALA A 98 12.66 17.31 10.13
CA ALA A 98 12.11 17.32 11.49
C ALA A 98 13.05 16.63 12.49
N GLU A 99 13.64 15.50 12.12
CA GLU A 99 14.62 14.79 12.96
C GLU A 99 15.88 15.63 13.21
N ARG A 100 16.42 16.31 12.18
CA ARG A 100 17.57 17.22 12.32
C ARG A 100 17.27 18.42 13.23
N GLU A 101 16.03 18.86 13.26
CA GLU A 101 15.55 19.90 14.18
C GLU A 101 15.29 19.38 15.60
N GLY A 102 15.49 18.08 15.85
CA GLY A 102 15.23 17.45 17.15
C GLY A 102 13.74 17.28 17.45
N ARG A 103 12.87 17.34 16.44
CA ARG A 103 11.42 17.15 16.58
C ARG A 103 11.05 15.69 16.38
N ASN A 104 10.32 15.15 17.36
CA ASN A 104 9.76 13.79 17.28
C ASN A 104 8.40 13.74 16.55
N ARG A 105 7.91 14.88 16.05
CA ARG A 105 6.62 15.00 15.37
C ARG A 105 6.72 16.03 14.25
N LEU A 106 6.06 15.72 13.14
CA LEU A 106 5.83 16.66 12.05
C LEU A 106 4.82 17.73 12.49
N GLU A 107 5.02 18.95 12.00
CA GLU A 107 4.07 20.04 12.12
C GLU A 107 2.78 19.73 11.32
N PRO A 108 1.65 20.39 11.63
CA PRO A 108 0.39 20.12 10.94
C PRO A 108 0.47 20.27 9.41
N HIS A 109 1.22 21.25 8.91
CA HIS A 109 1.38 21.48 7.48
C HIS A 109 2.30 20.44 6.81
N GLU A 110 3.35 19.97 7.49
CA GLU A 110 4.21 18.87 7.03
C GLU A 110 3.41 17.57 6.92
N ASN A 111 2.58 17.26 7.93
CA ASN A 111 1.68 16.11 7.90
C ASN A 111 0.66 16.21 6.75
N ALA A 112 0.09 17.38 6.53
CA ALA A 112 -0.86 17.60 5.44
C ALA A 112 -0.19 17.41 4.06
N LEU A 113 1.03 17.93 3.88
CA LEU A 113 1.81 17.74 2.67
C LEU A 113 2.15 16.26 2.46
N MET A 114 2.67 15.58 3.47
CA MET A 114 2.96 14.15 3.41
C MET A 114 1.71 13.34 3.03
N THR A 115 0.55 13.65 3.61
CA THR A 115 -0.73 13.00 3.29
C THR A 115 -1.12 13.20 1.82
N GLN A 116 -0.95 14.42 1.30
CA GLN A 116 -1.23 14.71 -0.12
C GLN A 116 -0.26 13.97 -1.05
N LEU A 117 1.03 13.93 -0.73
CA LEU A 117 2.05 13.21 -1.50
C LEU A 117 1.78 11.70 -1.50
N ARG A 118 1.33 11.12 -0.38
CA ARG A 118 0.91 9.71 -0.30
C ARG A 118 -0.32 9.43 -1.17
N LYS A 119 -1.33 10.31 -1.16
CA LYS A 119 -2.47 10.17 -2.08
C LYS A 119 -2.06 10.24 -3.55
N GLN A 120 -1.13 11.13 -3.88
CA GLN A 120 -0.62 11.26 -5.25
C GLN A 120 0.16 10.02 -5.70
N THR A 121 1.11 9.55 -4.89
CA THR A 121 1.91 8.35 -5.19
C THR A 121 1.04 7.10 -5.29
N PHE A 122 0.02 6.96 -4.45
CA PHE A 122 -0.95 5.86 -4.54
C PHE A 122 -1.64 5.81 -5.91
N LYS A 123 -2.13 6.95 -6.40
CA LYS A 123 -2.73 7.05 -7.75
C LYS A 123 -1.70 6.76 -8.85
N MET A 124 -0.48 7.27 -8.71
CA MET A 124 0.57 7.04 -9.71
C MET A 124 0.96 5.57 -9.82
N TRP A 125 0.88 4.79 -8.74
CA TRP A 125 1.04 3.34 -8.78
C TRP A 125 -0.07 2.65 -9.58
N GLU A 126 -1.32 3.08 -9.46
CA GLU A 126 -2.43 2.55 -10.26
C GLU A 126 -2.23 2.83 -11.75
N GLU A 127 -1.80 4.06 -12.07
CA GLU A 127 -1.45 4.45 -13.44
C GLU A 127 -0.26 3.66 -13.99
N GLU A 128 0.81 3.48 -13.20
CA GLU A 128 1.99 2.68 -13.57
C GLU A 128 1.61 1.21 -13.82
N SER A 129 0.77 0.64 -12.97
CA SER A 129 0.27 -0.75 -13.13
C SER A 129 -0.54 -0.88 -14.42
N ALA A 130 -1.42 0.08 -14.71
CA ALA A 130 -2.22 0.10 -15.93
C ALA A 130 -1.34 0.23 -17.20
N ARG A 131 -0.31 1.09 -17.18
CA ARG A 131 0.67 1.20 -18.28
C ARG A 131 1.36 -0.12 -18.55
N ARG A 132 1.88 -0.77 -17.50
CA ARG A 132 2.57 -2.07 -17.59
C ARG A 132 1.64 -3.15 -18.16
N ALA A 133 0.39 -3.21 -17.68
CA ALA A 133 -0.60 -4.16 -18.19
C ALA A 133 -0.95 -3.93 -19.67
N ALA A 134 -0.94 -2.67 -20.12
CA ALA A 134 -1.12 -2.30 -21.52
C ALA A 134 0.13 -2.52 -22.40
N GLY A 135 1.27 -2.90 -21.81
CA GLY A 135 2.55 -3.03 -22.51
C GLY A 135 3.20 -1.69 -22.88
N GLU A 136 2.77 -0.59 -22.26
CA GLU A 136 3.38 0.72 -22.42
C GLU A 136 4.71 0.81 -21.68
N GLU A 137 5.56 1.77 -22.07
CA GLU A 137 6.84 2.01 -21.41
C GLU A 137 6.62 2.47 -19.95
N PRO A 138 7.21 1.78 -18.96
CA PRO A 138 7.14 2.17 -17.56
C PRO A 138 7.67 3.58 -17.32
N GLN A 139 7.01 4.35 -16.46
CA GLN A 139 7.52 5.66 -16.03
C GLN A 139 8.48 5.54 -14.84
N ASN A 140 8.48 4.38 -14.17
CA ASN A 140 9.27 4.13 -12.98
C ASN A 140 10.07 2.82 -13.16
N THR A 141 11.31 2.79 -12.65
CA THR A 141 12.11 1.57 -12.58
C THR A 141 12.43 1.30 -11.12
N PHE A 142 12.25 0.06 -10.65
CA PHE A 142 12.40 -0.23 -9.22
C PHE A 142 12.70 -1.70 -8.97
N ARG A 143 13.15 -1.98 -7.75
CA ARG A 143 13.30 -3.31 -7.19
C ARG A 143 12.83 -3.35 -5.75
N SER A 144 12.44 -4.53 -5.29
CA SER A 144 12.18 -4.78 -3.89
C SER A 144 13.47 -5.05 -3.13
N THR A 145 13.55 -4.55 -1.90
CA THR A 145 14.62 -4.84 -0.94
C THR A 145 14.32 -6.06 -0.08
N LEU A 146 13.13 -6.66 -0.20
CA LEU A 146 12.78 -7.88 0.52
C LEU A 146 13.66 -9.06 0.05
N PRO A 147 14.15 -9.91 0.98
CA PRO A 147 14.90 -11.10 0.60
C PRO A 147 14.07 -11.99 -0.33
N PRO A 148 14.66 -12.81 -1.21
CA PRO A 148 13.92 -13.73 -2.07
C PRO A 148 12.90 -14.55 -1.27
N LYS A 149 11.76 -14.86 -1.87
CA LYS A 149 10.78 -15.75 -1.22
C LYS A 149 11.52 -17.08 -1.00
N ARG A 150 11.75 -17.47 0.26
CA ARG A 150 12.24 -18.81 0.55
C ARG A 150 11.14 -19.74 0.05
N GLU A 151 11.45 -20.57 -0.94
CA GLU A 151 10.59 -21.70 -1.28
C GLU A 151 10.43 -22.51 0.01
N ALA A 152 9.19 -22.75 0.42
CA ALA A 152 8.94 -23.67 1.51
C ALA A 152 9.55 -25.00 1.06
N SER A 153 10.51 -25.51 1.84
CA SER A 153 10.96 -26.87 1.67
C SER A 153 9.74 -27.74 2.01
N GLU A 154 9.28 -28.50 1.01
CA GLU A 154 8.20 -29.50 1.18
C GLU A 154 8.54 -30.52 2.28
#